data_AF-A0A2B7YD40-F1
#
_entry.id   AF-A0A2B7YD40-F1
#
_cell.length_a   1.000
_cell.length_b   1.000
_cell.length_c   1.000
_cell.angle_alpha   90.00
_cell.angle_beta   90.00
_cell.angle_gamma   90.00
#
_symmetry.space_group_name_H-M   'P 1'
#
loop_
_entity.id
_entity.type
_entity.pdbx_description
1 polymer ?
#
loop_
_entity_poly.entity_id
_entity_poly.type
_entity_poly.pdbx_seq_one_letter_code
_entity_poly.pdbx_strand_id
1 'polypeptide(L)'
;MKWPVRVLLLGGILFFATFAYLHSQRWRQPHPVQPVTKYFTWDNPDFAYFNNQFILHLASSVKNPLPNRKLISPGIVCPAVRGVESAHVIPVTDVFAKSSLEALGYETDPAIVDTARNGSTHVVDYFSQISEQPEELIRITAPSESYWQHSAFAFVRDSFILPMRAGPWRKTAPQFAVSEHLETCVRDMLPDVVPNAIGLHIRTWPSDLSFGQKDPCHTNEIPVLKHVWGKCEWTGSYLYGNVVRAQKHPEQPVVIATDDREAKIIKDLIGHLGDRAHFMDMTNKCKTTITSLYPEDEHEWRLATYWPIIEATALTRTEAFVGSFWSTLSQLVAVRRSPGRSFFFQTRLQAFIWDSRVMLGLIALVGLSYLGYVSVRRIYTTRRRRLESSKATLDLSA
;
A
#
# COMPACT_ATOMS: atom_id res chain seq x y z
N MET A 1 39.27 31.50 -22.81
CA MET A 1 38.13 31.41 -21.86
C MET A 1 36.81 31.33 -22.65
N LYS A 2 36.24 30.13 -22.89
CA LYS A 2 34.97 29.94 -23.63
C LYS A 2 34.04 28.89 -22.98
N TRP A 3 34.25 28.61 -21.70
CA TRP A 3 33.48 27.63 -20.93
C TRP A 3 32.27 28.18 -20.15
N PRO A 4 32.25 29.43 -19.61
CA PRO A 4 31.12 29.85 -18.77
C PRO A 4 29.85 30.15 -19.57
N VAL A 5 29.98 30.57 -20.83
CA VAL A 5 28.83 30.97 -21.67
C VAL A 5 28.01 29.75 -22.13
N ARG A 6 28.65 28.62 -22.42
CA ARG A 6 27.95 27.41 -22.89
C ARG A 6 27.15 26.72 -21.78
N VAL A 7 27.63 26.77 -20.54
CA VAL A 7 26.93 26.24 -19.36
C VAL A 7 25.72 27.10 -19.00
N LEU A 8 25.85 28.44 -19.09
CA LEU A 8 24.73 29.36 -18.90
C LEU A 8 23.64 29.21 -19.98
N LEU A 9 24.03 28.96 -21.24
CA LEU A 9 23.08 28.73 -22.33
C LEU A 9 22.30 27.41 -22.15
N LEU A 10 22.99 26.34 -21.76
CA LEU A 10 22.36 25.05 -21.45
C LEU A 10 21.42 25.13 -20.24
N GLY A 11 21.83 25.85 -19.18
CA GLY A 11 20.99 26.10 -18.01
C GLY A 11 19.75 26.92 -18.36
N GLY A 12 19.89 27.95 -19.22
CA GLY A 12 18.79 28.75 -19.72
C GLY A 12 17.79 27.94 -20.57
N ILE A 13 18.28 27.10 -21.48
CA ILE A 13 17.44 26.23 -22.31
C ILE A 13 16.68 25.21 -21.44
N LEU A 14 17.35 24.58 -20.47
CA LEU A 14 16.71 23.63 -19.55
C LEU A 14 15.66 24.32 -18.67
N PHE A 15 15.94 25.53 -18.17
CA PHE A 15 14.97 26.31 -17.41
C PHE A 15 13.76 26.69 -18.27
N PHE A 16 13.96 27.17 -19.50
CA PHE A 16 12.88 27.55 -20.41
C PHE A 16 12.05 26.34 -20.86
N ALA A 17 12.69 25.20 -21.14
CA ALA A 17 12.01 23.96 -21.51
C ALA A 17 11.20 23.41 -20.32
N THR A 18 11.73 23.46 -19.10
CA THR A 18 11.02 23.05 -17.89
C THR A 18 9.87 24.00 -17.58
N PHE A 19 10.08 25.31 -17.72
CA PHE A 19 9.04 26.32 -17.53
C PHE A 19 7.93 26.21 -18.58
N ALA A 20 8.27 26.03 -19.86
CA ALA A 20 7.32 25.82 -20.94
C ALA A 20 6.57 24.47 -20.81
N TYR A 21 7.23 23.40 -20.35
CA TYR A 21 6.58 22.14 -20.06
C TYR A 21 5.59 22.25 -18.89
N LEU A 22 5.98 22.93 -17.81
CA LEU A 22 5.12 23.16 -16.64
C LEU A 22 3.97 24.15 -16.94
N HIS A 23 4.17 25.15 -17.80
CA HIS A 23 3.14 26.13 -18.15
C HIS A 23 2.26 25.73 -19.35
N SER A 24 2.72 24.91 -20.29
CA SER A 24 1.87 24.39 -21.38
C SER A 24 0.77 23.45 -20.88
N GLN A 25 1.01 22.77 -19.75
CA GLN A 25 -0.03 22.04 -19.00
C GLN A 25 -1.13 22.96 -18.45
N ARG A 26 -0.80 24.23 -18.13
CA ARG A 26 -1.75 25.22 -17.61
C ARG A 26 -2.60 25.92 -18.68
N TRP A 27 -2.17 25.89 -19.94
CA TRP A 27 -2.86 26.55 -21.06
C TRP A 27 -3.90 25.67 -21.76
N ARG A 28 -4.00 24.39 -21.39
CA ARG A 28 -5.16 23.56 -21.71
C ARG A 28 -6.25 23.80 -20.66
N GLN A 29 -6.80 25.01 -20.64
CA GLN A 29 -8.08 25.24 -19.97
C GLN A 29 -9.17 24.62 -20.85
N PRO A 30 -9.92 23.62 -20.37
CA PRO A 30 -11.09 23.18 -21.10
C PRO A 30 -12.08 24.34 -21.19
N HIS A 31 -12.72 24.49 -22.36
CA HIS A 31 -13.86 25.39 -22.52
C HIS A 31 -14.91 25.14 -21.43
N PRO A 32 -15.73 26.14 -21.06
CA PRO A 32 -16.82 25.94 -20.10
C PRO A 32 -17.86 25.00 -20.72
N VAL A 33 -17.67 23.70 -20.49
CA VAL A 33 -18.65 22.66 -20.78
C VAL A 33 -19.72 22.77 -19.69
N GLN A 34 -21.00 22.72 -20.09
CA GLN A 34 -22.12 22.52 -19.16
C GLN A 34 -21.79 21.37 -18.19
N PRO A 35 -22.29 21.39 -16.94
CA PRO A 35 -21.99 20.33 -15.97
C PRO A 35 -22.70 19.03 -16.38
N VAL A 36 -22.08 18.29 -17.30
CA VAL A 36 -22.40 16.89 -17.55
C VAL A 36 -21.66 16.10 -16.49
N THR A 37 -22.41 15.51 -15.56
CA THR A 37 -21.83 14.68 -14.50
C THR A 37 -21.42 13.36 -15.11
N LYS A 38 -20.11 13.11 -15.19
CA LYS A 38 -19.56 11.83 -15.66
C LYS A 38 -19.37 10.90 -14.48
N TYR A 39 -19.70 9.62 -14.65
CA TYR A 39 -19.55 8.57 -13.65
C TYR A 39 -18.52 7.53 -14.10
N PHE A 40 -17.71 7.03 -13.17
CA PHE A 40 -16.72 5.98 -13.40
C PHE A 40 -17.04 4.74 -12.58
N THR A 41 -16.99 3.56 -13.20
CA THR A 41 -17.13 2.27 -12.53
C THR A 41 -16.17 1.21 -13.11
N TRP A 42 -16.06 0.05 -12.48
CA TRP A 42 -15.13 -1.01 -12.86
C TRP A 42 -15.67 -2.40 -12.52
N ASP A 43 -15.12 -3.44 -13.17
CA ASP A 43 -15.51 -4.83 -12.92
C ASP A 43 -14.99 -5.36 -11.58
N ASN A 44 -15.80 -6.19 -10.92
CA ASN A 44 -15.46 -6.76 -9.62
C ASN A 44 -14.77 -8.13 -9.78
N PRO A 45 -13.53 -8.32 -9.28
CA PRO A 45 -12.92 -9.63 -9.24
C PRO A 45 -13.52 -10.53 -8.14
N ASP A 46 -14.25 -11.58 -8.53
CA ASP A 46 -14.77 -12.62 -7.61
C ASP A 46 -13.67 -13.31 -6.76
N PHE A 47 -12.40 -13.23 -7.18
CA PHE A 47 -11.26 -13.81 -6.46
C PHE A 47 -10.78 -12.94 -5.26
N ALA A 48 -11.32 -11.74 -5.08
CA ALA A 48 -10.79 -10.73 -4.17
C ALA A 48 -11.53 -10.67 -2.83
N TYR A 49 -10.86 -11.01 -1.73
CA TYR A 49 -11.33 -10.67 -0.38
C TYR A 49 -11.36 -9.14 -0.17
N PHE A 50 -12.04 -8.66 0.87
CA PHE A 50 -12.27 -7.23 1.14
C PHE A 50 -11.04 -6.33 0.93
N ASN A 51 -9.86 -6.70 1.43
CA ASN A 51 -8.64 -5.87 1.30
C ASN A 51 -8.24 -5.62 -0.16
N ASN A 52 -8.46 -6.59 -1.04
CA ASN A 52 -8.18 -6.43 -2.46
C ASN A 52 -9.21 -5.48 -3.09
N GLN A 53 -10.50 -5.65 -2.76
CA GLN A 53 -11.54 -4.75 -3.21
C GLN A 53 -11.35 -3.32 -2.67
N PHE A 54 -10.82 -3.15 -1.47
CA PHE A 54 -10.49 -1.83 -0.93
C PHE A 54 -9.32 -1.20 -1.69
N ILE A 55 -8.26 -1.95 -2.04
CA ILE A 55 -7.19 -1.42 -2.91
C ILE A 55 -7.76 -0.92 -4.26
N LEU A 56 -8.78 -1.58 -4.83
CA LEU A 56 -9.47 -1.09 -6.03
C LEU A 56 -10.15 0.26 -5.79
N HIS A 57 -10.99 0.36 -4.75
CA HIS A 57 -11.67 1.61 -4.41
C HIS A 57 -10.67 2.75 -4.13
N LEU A 58 -9.61 2.45 -3.39
CA LEU A 58 -8.55 3.38 -3.11
C LEU A 58 -7.84 3.82 -4.39
N ALA A 59 -7.52 2.88 -5.28
CA ALA A 59 -6.90 3.18 -6.56
C ALA A 59 -7.81 4.05 -7.44
N SER A 60 -9.12 3.78 -7.48
CA SER A 60 -10.08 4.60 -8.21
C SER A 60 -10.08 6.04 -7.71
N SER A 61 -10.03 6.22 -6.38
CA SER A 61 -9.96 7.55 -5.76
C SER A 61 -8.64 8.27 -6.02
N VAL A 62 -7.52 7.55 -5.96
CA VAL A 62 -6.17 8.12 -6.16
C VAL A 62 -5.88 8.42 -7.63
N LYS A 63 -6.44 7.63 -8.55
CA LYS A 63 -6.14 7.67 -9.98
C LYS A 63 -7.29 8.23 -10.83
N ASN A 64 -8.39 8.70 -10.22
CA ASN A 64 -9.51 9.27 -10.96
C ASN A 64 -9.02 10.41 -11.86
N PRO A 65 -9.07 10.26 -13.19
CA PRO A 65 -8.30 11.11 -14.09
C PRO A 65 -8.85 12.53 -14.29
N LEU A 66 -9.99 12.92 -13.69
CA LEU A 66 -10.58 14.25 -13.89
C LEU A 66 -11.23 14.81 -12.62
N PRO A 67 -11.09 16.13 -12.34
CA PRO A 67 -11.66 16.76 -11.13
C PRO A 67 -13.19 16.82 -11.09
N ASN A 68 -13.89 16.63 -12.23
CA ASN A 68 -15.35 16.73 -12.32
C ASN A 68 -16.07 15.38 -12.43
N ARG A 69 -15.35 14.26 -12.35
CA ARG A 69 -15.92 12.92 -12.50
C ARG A 69 -16.24 12.30 -11.15
N LYS A 70 -17.45 11.79 -10.97
CA LYS A 70 -17.85 11.02 -9.79
C LYS A 70 -17.56 9.52 -9.98
N LEU A 71 -17.35 8.82 -8.88
CA LEU A 71 -17.09 7.38 -8.85
C LEU A 71 -18.37 6.64 -8.44
N ILE A 72 -18.78 5.62 -9.20
CA ILE A 72 -19.82 4.68 -8.82
C ILE A 72 -19.16 3.37 -8.43
N SER A 73 -19.29 3.01 -7.16
CA SER A 73 -18.80 1.73 -6.66
C SER A 73 -19.65 0.58 -7.21
N PRO A 74 -19.03 -0.54 -7.64
CA PRO A 74 -19.75 -1.78 -7.93
C PRO A 74 -20.28 -2.48 -6.67
N GLY A 75 -20.01 -1.97 -5.47
CA GLY A 75 -20.30 -2.63 -4.19
C GLY A 75 -19.10 -3.44 -3.68
N ILE A 76 -19.33 -4.16 -2.58
CA ILE A 76 -18.36 -5.08 -1.98
C ILE A 76 -18.91 -6.50 -2.13
N VAL A 77 -18.17 -7.35 -2.85
CA VAL A 77 -18.45 -8.79 -2.94
C VAL A 77 -17.95 -9.47 -1.66
N CYS A 78 -18.85 -10.18 -1.02
CA CYS A 78 -18.63 -10.99 0.15
C CYS A 78 -18.58 -12.44 -0.34
N PRO A 79 -17.39 -13.03 -0.57
CA PRO A 79 -17.29 -14.36 -1.15
C PRO A 79 -17.85 -15.43 -0.20
N ALA A 80 -18.22 -16.58 -0.74
CA ALA A 80 -18.71 -17.74 0.02
C ALA A 80 -17.57 -18.43 0.80
N VAL A 81 -17.18 -17.83 1.92
CA VAL A 81 -16.02 -18.24 2.74
C VAL A 81 -16.34 -18.06 4.22
N ARG A 82 -15.63 -18.77 5.10
CA ARG A 82 -15.77 -18.65 6.57
C ARG A 82 -17.19 -18.92 7.08
N GLY A 83 -17.86 -19.91 6.51
CA GLY A 83 -19.23 -20.29 6.89
C GLY A 83 -20.33 -19.55 6.12
N VAL A 84 -19.97 -18.70 5.15
CA VAL A 84 -20.93 -18.09 4.22
C VAL A 84 -21.19 -19.02 3.04
N GLU A 85 -22.46 -19.39 2.81
CA GLU A 85 -22.85 -20.39 1.79
C GLU A 85 -22.79 -19.85 0.35
N SER A 86 -23.15 -18.59 0.13
CA SER A 86 -23.20 -17.97 -1.19
C SER A 86 -22.49 -16.61 -1.24
N ALA A 87 -22.05 -16.19 -2.44
CA ALA A 87 -21.50 -14.85 -2.59
C ALA A 87 -22.61 -13.80 -2.47
N HIS A 88 -22.37 -12.74 -1.70
CA HIS A 88 -23.29 -11.61 -1.55
C HIS A 88 -22.63 -10.32 -2.04
N VAL A 89 -23.40 -9.37 -2.57
CA VAL A 89 -22.91 -8.03 -2.89
C VAL A 89 -23.58 -7.05 -1.94
N ILE A 90 -22.79 -6.36 -1.12
CA ILE A 90 -23.29 -5.31 -0.25
C ILE A 90 -22.96 -3.93 -0.83
N PRO A 91 -23.80 -2.91 -0.57
CA PRO A 91 -23.46 -1.54 -0.90
C PRO A 91 -22.14 -1.12 -0.26
N VAL A 92 -21.34 -0.30 -0.96
CA VAL A 92 -20.09 0.23 -0.40
C VAL A 92 -20.33 1.10 0.84
N THR A 93 -21.53 1.68 0.95
CA THR A 93 -22.00 2.49 2.08
C THR A 93 -22.30 1.65 3.33
N ASP A 94 -22.49 0.34 3.20
CA ASP A 94 -22.57 -0.56 4.36
C ASP A 94 -21.20 -0.62 5.08
N VAL A 95 -20.11 -0.51 4.31
CA VAL A 95 -18.74 -0.63 4.83
C VAL A 95 -18.13 0.73 5.17
N PHE A 96 -18.26 1.72 4.29
CA PHE A 96 -17.64 3.03 4.44
C PHE A 96 -18.70 4.11 4.66
N ALA A 97 -18.37 5.10 5.50
CA ALA A 97 -19.27 6.21 5.77
C ALA A 97 -19.58 7.01 4.50
N LYS A 98 -20.85 7.38 4.31
CA LYS A 98 -21.33 8.12 3.15
C LYS A 98 -20.54 9.41 2.91
N SER A 99 -20.39 10.24 3.94
CA SER A 99 -19.65 11.50 3.89
C SER A 99 -18.18 11.33 3.50
N SER A 100 -17.55 10.25 3.95
CA SER A 100 -16.18 9.88 3.58
C SER A 100 -16.06 9.51 2.11
N LEU A 101 -17.00 8.72 1.60
CA LEU A 101 -17.06 8.34 0.19
C LEU A 101 -17.31 9.56 -0.70
N GLU A 102 -18.23 10.45 -0.34
CA GLU A 102 -18.52 11.68 -1.07
C GLU A 102 -17.29 12.60 -1.14
N ALA A 103 -16.55 12.76 -0.05
CA ALA A 103 -15.30 13.53 -0.01
C ALA A 103 -14.21 12.94 -0.94
N LEU A 104 -14.28 11.65 -1.20
CA LEU A 104 -13.41 10.92 -2.13
C LEU A 104 -13.93 10.93 -3.58
N GLY A 105 -15.05 11.61 -3.83
CA GLY A 105 -15.66 11.75 -5.14
C GLY A 105 -16.60 10.62 -5.53
N TYR A 106 -17.02 9.76 -4.60
CA TYR A 106 -18.05 8.75 -4.87
C TYR A 106 -19.45 9.36 -4.89
N GLU A 107 -20.26 8.88 -5.83
CA GLU A 107 -21.71 9.05 -5.79
C GLU A 107 -22.30 8.04 -4.80
N THR A 108 -23.16 8.52 -3.91
CA THR A 108 -23.74 7.73 -2.82
C THR A 108 -25.24 7.97 -2.64
N ASP A 109 -25.84 8.83 -3.47
CA ASP A 109 -27.30 8.90 -3.58
C ASP A 109 -27.82 7.64 -4.28
N PRO A 110 -28.63 6.79 -3.60
CA PRO A 110 -29.13 5.55 -4.18
C PRO A 110 -29.88 5.77 -5.49
N ALA A 111 -30.69 6.82 -5.60
CA ALA A 111 -31.47 7.09 -6.80
C ALA A 111 -30.56 7.41 -8.00
N ILE A 112 -29.48 8.16 -7.76
CA ILE A 112 -28.49 8.50 -8.80
C ILE A 112 -27.66 7.28 -9.16
N VAL A 113 -27.21 6.48 -8.17
CA VAL A 113 -26.45 5.25 -8.39
C VAL A 113 -27.26 4.26 -9.23
N ASP A 114 -28.52 4.04 -8.90
CA ASP A 114 -29.39 3.11 -9.63
C ASP A 114 -29.70 3.62 -11.04
N THR A 115 -29.99 4.91 -11.19
CA THR A 115 -30.22 5.53 -12.50
C THR A 115 -28.98 5.42 -13.38
N ALA A 116 -27.80 5.74 -12.83
CA ALA A 116 -26.55 5.70 -13.58
C ALA A 116 -26.16 4.27 -13.97
N ARG A 117 -26.40 3.26 -13.10
CA ARG A 117 -26.18 1.84 -13.44
C ARG A 117 -27.09 1.34 -14.56
N ASN A 118 -28.31 1.87 -14.65
CA ASN A 118 -29.26 1.54 -15.70
C ASN A 118 -29.11 2.40 -16.97
N GLY A 119 -28.22 3.40 -16.94
CA GLY A 119 -27.94 4.31 -18.04
C GLY A 119 -27.04 3.73 -19.13
N SER A 120 -26.79 4.53 -20.17
CA SER A 120 -25.84 4.16 -21.23
C SER A 120 -24.43 4.01 -20.66
N THR A 121 -23.87 2.80 -20.73
CA THR A 121 -22.54 2.48 -20.19
C THR A 121 -21.54 2.33 -21.33
N HIS A 122 -20.53 3.21 -21.38
CA HIS A 122 -19.37 3.00 -22.25
C HIS A 122 -18.38 2.06 -21.56
N VAL A 123 -17.93 1.03 -22.27
CA VAL A 123 -17.00 0.02 -21.74
C VAL A 123 -15.63 0.24 -22.36
N VAL A 124 -14.60 0.38 -21.53
CA VAL A 124 -13.21 0.52 -21.97
C VAL A 124 -12.33 -0.55 -21.33
N ASP A 125 -11.33 -1.00 -22.08
CA ASP A 125 -10.39 -2.02 -21.64
C ASP A 125 -9.21 -1.42 -20.88
N TYR A 126 -8.84 -0.16 -21.09
CA TYR A 126 -7.68 0.43 -20.42
C TYR A 126 -7.97 1.86 -19.95
N PHE A 127 -7.35 2.28 -18.84
CA PHE A 127 -7.45 3.67 -18.37
C PHE A 127 -7.08 4.70 -19.42
N SER A 128 -6.10 4.39 -20.26
CA SER A 128 -5.64 5.27 -21.34
C SER A 128 -6.69 5.47 -22.44
N GLN A 129 -7.71 4.62 -22.52
CA GLN A 129 -8.80 4.71 -23.49
C GLN A 129 -9.93 5.64 -23.02
N ILE A 130 -9.89 6.09 -21.77
CA ILE A 130 -10.85 7.06 -21.27
C ILE A 130 -10.66 8.37 -22.03
N SER A 131 -11.67 8.74 -22.82
CA SER A 131 -11.66 9.96 -23.61
C SER A 131 -12.33 11.13 -22.86
N GLU A 132 -12.12 12.36 -23.35
CA GLU A 132 -12.82 13.56 -22.84
C GLU A 132 -14.26 13.69 -23.41
N GLN A 133 -14.72 12.76 -24.25
CA GLN A 133 -16.06 12.81 -24.83
C GLN A 133 -17.16 12.76 -23.76
N PRO A 134 -18.35 13.34 -24.03
CA PRO A 134 -19.45 13.37 -23.08
C PRO A 134 -20.08 11.97 -22.93
N GLU A 135 -19.59 11.21 -21.96
CA GLU A 135 -20.12 9.92 -21.53
C GLU A 135 -20.68 10.06 -20.11
N GLU A 136 -21.90 9.55 -19.88
CA GLU A 136 -22.54 9.58 -18.55
C GLU A 136 -21.91 8.54 -17.62
N LEU A 137 -21.70 7.31 -18.08
CA LEU A 137 -21.05 6.25 -17.29
C LEU A 137 -19.96 5.53 -18.10
N ILE A 138 -18.77 5.41 -17.50
CA ILE A 138 -17.61 4.73 -18.07
C ILE A 138 -17.26 3.54 -17.18
N ARG A 139 -17.25 2.33 -17.75
CA ARG A 139 -16.87 1.08 -17.08
C ARG A 139 -15.54 0.56 -17.60
N ILE A 140 -14.59 0.26 -16.70
CA ILE A 140 -13.32 -0.42 -17.05
C ILE A 140 -13.40 -1.93 -16.83
N THR A 141 -13.01 -2.70 -17.85
CA THR A 141 -12.95 -4.19 -17.86
C THR A 141 -11.52 -4.74 -17.75
N ALA A 142 -10.54 -4.13 -18.42
CA ALA A 142 -9.11 -4.48 -18.35
C ALA A 142 -8.75 -5.97 -18.59
N PRO A 143 -8.91 -6.47 -19.83
CA PRO A 143 -8.82 -7.89 -20.17
C PRO A 143 -7.38 -8.47 -20.20
N SER A 144 -6.33 -7.66 -20.41
CA SER A 144 -4.93 -8.13 -20.50
C SER A 144 -4.09 -7.85 -19.25
N GLU A 145 -4.49 -6.85 -18.47
CA GLU A 145 -4.04 -6.56 -17.11
C GLU A 145 -5.31 -6.19 -16.32
N SER A 146 -5.91 -7.13 -15.57
CA SER A 146 -7.12 -6.82 -14.79
C SER A 146 -6.93 -5.52 -14.00
N TYR A 147 -7.99 -4.69 -13.91
CA TYR A 147 -7.91 -3.40 -13.18
C TYR A 147 -7.36 -3.60 -11.77
N TRP A 148 -7.69 -4.75 -11.18
CA TRP A 148 -7.08 -5.29 -9.98
C TRP A 148 -5.56 -5.37 -10.02
N GLN A 149 -4.98 -6.14 -10.93
CA GLN A 149 -3.52 -6.32 -11.01
C GLN A 149 -2.84 -4.97 -11.14
N HIS A 150 -3.31 -4.13 -12.07
CA HIS A 150 -2.75 -2.79 -12.26
C HIS A 150 -2.82 -1.95 -10.97
N SER A 151 -3.97 -1.93 -10.29
CA SER A 151 -4.18 -1.21 -9.04
C SER A 151 -3.30 -1.73 -7.91
N ALA A 152 -3.19 -3.05 -7.77
CA ALA A 152 -2.39 -3.71 -6.75
C ALA A 152 -0.89 -3.46 -6.96
N PHE A 153 -0.40 -3.59 -8.21
CA PHE A 153 0.98 -3.25 -8.56
C PHE A 153 1.27 -1.76 -8.31
N ALA A 154 0.40 -0.87 -8.77
CA ALA A 154 0.56 0.57 -8.58
C ALA A 154 0.55 0.94 -7.09
N PHE A 155 -0.34 0.35 -6.31
CA PHE A 155 -0.44 0.54 -4.87
C PHE A 155 0.85 0.11 -4.16
N VAL A 156 1.34 -1.11 -4.41
CA VAL A 156 2.56 -1.63 -3.79
C VAL A 156 3.78 -0.79 -4.20
N ARG A 157 3.93 -0.55 -5.51
CA ARG A 157 5.05 0.22 -6.07
C ARG A 157 5.07 1.63 -5.52
N ASP A 158 3.95 2.36 -5.59
CA ASP A 158 3.91 3.78 -5.23
C ASP A 158 3.93 3.96 -3.70
N SER A 159 3.33 3.06 -2.91
CA SER A 159 3.23 3.23 -1.45
C SER A 159 4.45 2.77 -0.67
N PHE A 160 5.17 1.74 -1.16
CA PHE A 160 6.24 1.08 -0.40
C PHE A 160 7.59 1.03 -1.11
N ILE A 161 7.62 0.91 -2.44
CA ILE A 161 8.89 0.83 -3.21
C ILE A 161 9.41 2.22 -3.56
N LEU A 162 8.52 3.13 -3.99
CA LEU A 162 8.84 4.47 -4.44
C LEU A 162 8.24 5.51 -3.48
N PRO A 163 8.85 5.76 -2.30
CA PRO A 163 8.23 6.56 -1.23
C PRO A 163 7.83 7.98 -1.65
N MET A 164 8.53 8.57 -2.63
CA MET A 164 8.18 9.89 -3.18
C MET A 164 6.82 9.91 -3.91
N ARG A 165 6.27 8.75 -4.28
CA ARG A 165 4.96 8.59 -4.94
C ARG A 165 3.86 8.15 -3.97
N ALA A 166 4.17 7.94 -2.69
CA ALA A 166 3.22 7.44 -1.71
C ALA A 166 2.21 8.49 -1.23
N GLY A 167 2.48 9.78 -1.47
CA GLY A 167 1.68 10.90 -0.95
C GLY A 167 0.17 10.79 -1.21
N PRO A 168 -0.28 10.62 -2.46
CA PRO A 168 -1.70 10.45 -2.76
C PRO A 168 -2.34 9.27 -2.01
N TRP A 169 -1.71 8.10 -2.02
CA TRP A 169 -2.22 6.91 -1.34
C TRP A 169 -2.36 7.10 0.17
N ARG A 170 -1.34 7.66 0.82
CA ARG A 170 -1.35 7.92 2.27
C ARG A 170 -2.31 9.03 2.68
N LYS A 171 -2.60 9.98 1.79
CA LYS A 171 -3.60 11.02 2.03
C LYS A 171 -5.02 10.48 1.88
N THR A 172 -5.24 9.62 0.90
CA THR A 172 -6.57 9.13 0.53
C THR A 172 -7.03 7.96 1.39
N ALA A 173 -6.15 7.01 1.73
CA ALA A 173 -6.55 5.80 2.46
C ALA A 173 -7.21 6.04 3.83
N PRO A 174 -6.75 7.01 4.67
CA PRO A 174 -7.41 7.33 5.93
C PRO A 174 -8.80 7.95 5.77
N GLN A 175 -9.10 8.55 4.60
CA GLN A 175 -10.41 9.19 4.34
C GLN A 175 -11.53 8.16 4.12
N PHE A 176 -11.18 6.91 3.77
CA PHE A 176 -12.11 5.78 3.81
C PHE A 176 -12.39 5.38 5.27
N ALA A 177 -13.17 6.21 5.96
CA ALA A 177 -13.69 5.90 7.28
C ALA A 177 -14.78 4.84 7.17
N VAL A 178 -14.79 3.89 8.10
CA VAL A 178 -15.84 2.87 8.15
C VAL A 178 -17.18 3.49 8.54
N SER A 179 -18.28 2.83 8.18
CA SER A 179 -19.63 3.22 8.56
C SER A 179 -19.80 3.29 10.10
N GLU A 180 -20.77 4.05 10.60
CA GLU A 180 -20.94 4.32 12.03
C GLU A 180 -21.11 3.06 12.89
N HIS A 181 -21.85 2.06 12.38
CA HIS A 181 -22.07 0.81 13.08
C HIS A 181 -20.78 -0.03 13.17
N LEU A 182 -19.98 -0.08 12.09
CA LEU A 182 -18.66 -0.72 12.12
C LEU A 182 -17.67 0.06 12.99
N GLU A 183 -17.74 1.40 12.97
CA GLU A 183 -16.92 2.27 13.82
C GLU A 183 -17.19 2.01 15.31
N THR A 184 -18.44 1.80 15.68
CA THR A 184 -18.83 1.40 17.05
C THR A 184 -18.19 0.08 17.45
N CYS A 185 -18.26 -0.93 16.58
CA CYS A 185 -17.56 -2.20 16.77
C CYS A 185 -16.04 -2.02 16.94
N VAL A 186 -15.41 -1.19 16.11
CA VAL A 186 -13.96 -0.93 16.17
C VAL A 186 -13.57 -0.27 17.50
N ARG A 187 -14.37 0.66 18.01
CA ARG A 187 -14.11 1.30 19.32
C ARG A 187 -14.25 0.34 20.49
N ASP A 188 -15.12 -0.65 20.37
CA ASP A 188 -15.32 -1.69 21.39
C ASP A 188 -14.23 -2.79 21.36
N MET A 189 -13.36 -2.83 20.34
CA MET A 189 -12.28 -3.82 20.25
C MET A 189 -11.15 -3.48 21.24
N LEU A 190 -11.14 -4.17 22.39
CA LEU A 190 -10.11 -4.04 23.42
C LEU A 190 -9.75 -2.56 23.71
N PRO A 191 -10.72 -1.73 24.14
CA PRO A 191 -10.60 -0.26 24.13
C PRO A 191 -9.42 0.26 24.95
N ASP A 192 -9.07 -0.41 26.04
CA ASP A 192 -7.98 -0.02 26.94
C ASP A 192 -6.60 -0.51 26.46
N VAL A 193 -6.58 -1.51 25.57
CA VAL A 193 -5.35 -2.18 25.10
C VAL A 193 -4.92 -1.62 23.75
N VAL A 194 -5.82 -1.59 22.77
CA VAL A 194 -5.49 -1.26 21.37
C VAL A 194 -4.72 0.04 21.22
N PRO A 195 -5.10 1.18 21.84
CA PRO A 195 -4.39 2.45 21.66
C PRO A 195 -2.92 2.42 22.08
N ASN A 196 -2.55 1.52 23.01
CA ASN A 196 -1.20 1.40 23.58
C ASN A 196 -0.45 0.16 23.06
N ALA A 197 -1.10 -0.67 22.25
CA ALA A 197 -0.57 -1.95 21.81
C ALA A 197 0.31 -1.84 20.56
N ILE A 198 1.10 -2.88 20.35
CA ILE A 198 1.68 -3.21 19.05
C ILE A 198 0.65 -4.08 18.32
N GLY A 199 0.09 -3.59 17.22
CA GLY A 199 -0.70 -4.38 16.30
C GLY A 199 0.21 -5.31 15.50
N LEU A 200 -0.05 -6.61 15.55
CA LEU A 200 0.75 -7.63 14.89
C LEU A 200 -0.15 -8.41 13.92
N HIS A 201 0.12 -8.32 12.62
CA HIS A 201 -0.64 -9.08 11.62
C HIS A 201 0.21 -10.19 10.97
N ILE A 202 -0.14 -11.44 11.27
CA ILE A 202 0.56 -12.64 10.82
C ILE A 202 -0.33 -13.41 9.86
N ARG A 203 0.11 -13.53 8.61
CA ARG A 203 -0.58 -14.27 7.54
C ARG A 203 0.09 -15.63 7.36
N THR A 204 -0.54 -16.71 7.84
CA THR A 204 -0.05 -18.09 7.77
C THR A 204 -0.51 -18.81 6.50
N TRP A 205 -1.65 -18.44 5.92
CA TRP A 205 -2.15 -18.97 4.65
C TRP A 205 -1.39 -18.38 3.44
N PRO A 206 -1.61 -18.94 2.23
CA PRO A 206 -1.09 -18.37 0.99
C PRO A 206 -1.44 -16.89 0.85
N SER A 207 -0.52 -16.11 0.28
CA SER A 207 -0.63 -14.65 0.27
C SER A 207 -1.61 -14.12 -0.77
N ASP A 208 -2.37 -13.07 -0.45
CA ASP A 208 -3.40 -12.52 -1.36
C ASP A 208 -2.82 -11.78 -2.59
N LEU A 209 -1.57 -11.33 -2.49
CA LEU A 209 -0.76 -10.75 -3.58
C LEU A 209 0.12 -11.79 -4.27
N SER A 210 -0.18 -13.07 -4.12
CA SER A 210 0.41 -14.12 -4.94
C SER A 210 0.10 -13.80 -6.40
N PHE A 211 1.04 -13.19 -7.11
CA PHE A 211 0.97 -12.94 -8.55
C PHE A 211 0.93 -14.28 -9.31
N GLY A 212 -0.20 -14.99 -9.25
CA GLY A 212 -0.37 -16.35 -9.78
C GLY A 212 0.17 -17.49 -8.89
N GLN A 213 0.43 -17.28 -7.59
CA GLN A 213 1.14 -18.28 -6.77
C GLN A 213 0.22 -19.07 -5.84
N LYS A 214 0.26 -20.40 -5.92
CA LYS A 214 -0.52 -21.31 -5.06
C LYS A 214 0.22 -21.79 -3.81
N ASP A 215 1.48 -21.39 -3.65
CA ASP A 215 2.33 -21.88 -2.56
C ASP A 215 2.53 -20.78 -1.49
N PRO A 216 2.14 -21.03 -0.23
CA PRO A 216 2.36 -20.09 0.89
C PRO A 216 3.84 -19.78 1.15
N CYS A 217 4.72 -20.65 0.64
CA CYS A 217 6.15 -20.58 0.83
C CYS A 217 6.93 -19.99 -0.35
N HIS A 218 6.27 -19.73 -1.48
CA HIS A 218 6.92 -19.24 -2.71
C HIS A 218 8.11 -20.12 -3.16
N THR A 219 8.07 -21.43 -2.89
CA THR A 219 9.11 -22.41 -3.31
C THR A 219 9.28 -22.43 -4.83
N ASN A 220 8.22 -22.09 -5.56
CA ASN A 220 8.14 -22.18 -7.02
C ASN A 220 8.26 -20.84 -7.79
N GLU A 221 8.85 -19.73 -7.26
CA GLU A 221 9.67 -18.74 -8.04
C GLU A 221 9.93 -17.32 -7.44
N ILE A 222 10.85 -16.60 -8.13
CA ILE A 222 11.64 -15.36 -7.94
C ILE A 222 12.77 -15.49 -6.89
N PRO A 223 14.01 -15.83 -7.32
CA PRO A 223 15.12 -16.17 -6.44
C PRO A 223 15.49 -15.11 -5.40
N VAL A 224 15.27 -13.81 -5.68
CA VAL A 224 15.78 -12.74 -4.81
C VAL A 224 14.78 -12.33 -3.73
N LEU A 225 13.48 -12.21 -4.05
CA LEU A 225 12.49 -11.65 -3.11
C LEU A 225 12.11 -12.62 -1.98
N LYS A 226 12.22 -13.93 -2.21
CA LYS A 226 12.02 -14.94 -1.16
C LYS A 226 12.99 -14.76 0.03
N HIS A 227 14.22 -14.29 -0.23
CA HIS A 227 15.22 -14.05 0.81
C HIS A 227 15.01 -12.71 1.55
N VAL A 228 14.14 -11.84 1.03
CA VAL A 228 13.90 -10.49 1.54
C VAL A 228 12.57 -10.39 2.30
N TRP A 229 11.55 -11.20 1.94
CA TRP A 229 10.24 -11.19 2.59
C TRP A 229 9.59 -12.59 2.73
N GLY A 230 10.38 -13.67 2.69
CA GLY A 230 9.86 -15.04 2.79
C GLY A 230 9.19 -15.34 4.13
N LYS A 231 8.13 -16.17 4.09
CA LYS A 231 7.32 -16.59 5.27
C LYS A 231 7.73 -17.94 5.87
N CYS A 232 8.41 -18.80 5.11
CA CYS A 232 8.69 -20.19 5.51
C CYS A 232 9.61 -20.36 6.73
N GLU A 233 10.44 -19.35 7.00
CA GLU A 233 11.41 -19.41 8.11
C GLU A 233 10.87 -18.74 9.38
N TRP A 234 9.60 -18.32 9.40
CA TRP A 234 9.05 -17.68 10.58
C TRP A 234 8.88 -18.71 11.70
N THR A 235 9.45 -18.40 12.85
CA THR A 235 9.27 -19.09 14.14
C THR A 235 8.63 -18.12 15.12
N GLY A 236 8.05 -18.61 16.22
CA GLY A 236 7.51 -17.72 17.26
C GLY A 236 8.59 -16.81 17.83
N SER A 237 9.78 -17.34 18.07
CA SER A 237 10.96 -16.56 18.47
C SER A 237 11.38 -15.47 17.47
N TYR A 238 11.28 -15.74 16.17
CA TYR A 238 11.57 -14.75 15.13
C TYR A 238 10.52 -13.63 15.10
N LEU A 239 9.23 -13.98 15.20
CA LEU A 239 8.15 -13.00 15.27
C LEU A 239 8.27 -12.15 16.55
N TYR A 240 8.59 -12.79 17.68
CA TYR A 240 8.88 -12.10 18.94
C TYR A 240 10.05 -11.11 18.80
N GLY A 241 11.13 -11.49 18.11
CA GLY A 241 12.23 -10.57 17.81
C GLY A 241 11.81 -9.34 16.97
N ASN A 242 10.76 -9.45 16.14
CA ASN A 242 10.20 -8.28 15.45
C ASN A 242 9.36 -7.41 16.40
N VAL A 243 8.61 -8.01 17.32
CA VAL A 243 7.89 -7.28 18.38
C VAL A 243 8.86 -6.48 19.25
N VAL A 244 9.94 -7.11 19.73
CA VAL A 244 10.95 -6.47 20.58
C VAL A 244 11.58 -5.25 19.90
N ARG A 245 11.76 -5.28 18.58
CA ARG A 245 12.31 -4.14 17.82
C ARG A 245 11.29 -3.01 17.65
N ALA A 246 10.00 -3.31 17.64
CA ALA A 246 8.93 -2.33 17.51
C ALA A 246 8.46 -1.77 18.86
N GLN A 247 8.65 -2.48 19.97
CA GLN A 247 8.16 -2.06 21.29
C GLN A 247 8.90 -0.83 21.82
N LYS A 248 8.19 0.00 22.58
CA LYS A 248 8.80 1.11 23.34
C LYS A 248 9.26 0.68 24.72
N HIS A 249 8.54 -0.26 25.33
CA HIS A 249 8.84 -0.81 26.65
C HIS A 249 8.53 -2.32 26.70
N PRO A 250 9.14 -3.07 27.63
CA PRO A 250 9.00 -4.52 27.71
C PRO A 250 7.57 -5.01 27.95
N GLU A 251 6.76 -4.27 28.71
CA GLU A 251 5.38 -4.67 29.05
C GLU A 251 4.34 -4.22 28.02
N GLN A 252 4.77 -3.78 26.83
CA GLN A 252 3.84 -3.24 25.86
C GLN A 252 2.90 -4.35 25.33
N PRO A 253 1.55 -4.17 25.41
CA PRO A 253 0.61 -5.16 24.90
C PRO A 253 0.79 -5.42 23.41
N VAL A 254 0.45 -6.62 22.96
CA VAL A 254 0.54 -7.05 21.57
C VAL A 254 -0.81 -7.61 21.14
N VAL A 255 -1.47 -6.92 20.21
CA VAL A 255 -2.73 -7.36 19.63
C VAL A 255 -2.43 -8.15 18.36
N ILE A 256 -2.71 -9.45 18.37
CA ILE A 256 -2.40 -10.39 17.30
C ILE A 256 -3.63 -10.59 16.42
N ALA A 257 -3.48 -10.28 15.13
CA ALA A 257 -4.42 -10.63 14.07
C ALA A 257 -3.79 -11.73 13.21
N THR A 258 -4.48 -12.85 13.07
CA THR A 258 -4.02 -13.98 12.27
C THR A 258 -5.19 -14.79 11.73
N ASP A 259 -4.95 -15.44 10.60
CA ASP A 259 -5.83 -16.37 9.92
C ASP A 259 -5.85 -17.77 10.53
N ASP A 260 -4.89 -18.12 11.39
CA ASP A 260 -4.86 -19.40 12.11
C ASP A 260 -4.25 -19.23 13.50
N ARG A 261 -5.11 -19.13 14.53
CA ARG A 261 -4.69 -19.02 15.94
C ARG A 261 -4.03 -20.30 16.46
N GLU A 262 -4.36 -21.44 15.86
CA GLU A 262 -3.90 -22.75 16.30
C GLU A 262 -2.55 -23.15 15.69
N ALA A 263 -2.09 -22.42 14.67
CA ALA A 263 -0.81 -22.63 14.03
C ALA A 263 0.33 -22.68 15.06
N LYS A 264 1.23 -23.66 14.91
CA LYS A 264 2.37 -23.89 15.82
C LYS A 264 3.19 -22.62 16.07
N ILE A 265 3.39 -21.82 15.03
CA ILE A 265 4.13 -20.56 15.10
C ILE A 265 3.46 -19.52 16.02
N ILE A 266 2.13 -19.47 16.03
CA ILE A 266 1.36 -18.54 16.85
C ILE A 266 1.41 -18.98 18.31
N LYS A 267 1.24 -20.28 18.58
CA LYS A 267 1.38 -20.85 19.92
C LYS A 267 2.76 -20.59 20.52
N ASP A 268 3.82 -20.78 19.73
CA ASP A 268 5.20 -20.48 20.12
C ASP A 268 5.40 -18.98 20.42
N LEU A 269 4.85 -18.09 19.58
CA LEU A 269 4.87 -16.65 19.81
C LEU A 269 4.14 -16.26 21.10
N ILE A 270 2.95 -16.81 21.37
CA ILE A 270 2.21 -16.57 22.60
C ILE A 270 3.06 -17.00 23.81
N GLY A 271 3.73 -18.15 23.73
CA GLY A 271 4.64 -18.62 24.78
C GLY A 271 5.76 -17.63 25.11
N HIS A 272 6.25 -16.89 24.11
CA HIS A 272 7.24 -15.82 24.32
C HIS A 272 6.64 -14.50 24.83
N LEU A 273 5.40 -14.18 24.44
CA LEU A 273 4.73 -12.93 24.82
C LEU A 273 4.08 -12.97 26.21
N GLY A 274 3.65 -14.15 26.66
CA GLY A 274 2.91 -14.32 27.91
C GLY A 274 1.63 -13.48 27.93
N ASP A 275 1.36 -12.83 29.06
CA ASP A 275 0.14 -12.06 29.32
C ASP A 275 -0.02 -10.83 28.41
N ARG A 276 1.02 -10.45 27.66
CA ARG A 276 0.98 -9.34 26.70
C ARG A 276 0.23 -9.70 25.42
N ALA A 277 -0.02 -10.98 25.14
CA ALA A 277 -0.67 -11.42 23.90
C ALA A 277 -2.19 -11.30 24.01
N HIS A 278 -2.78 -10.49 23.13
CA HIS A 278 -4.23 -10.31 23.05
C HIS A 278 -4.74 -10.65 21.64
N PHE A 279 -5.89 -11.32 21.57
CA PHE A 279 -6.65 -11.47 20.34
C PHE A 279 -7.89 -10.58 20.39
N MET A 280 -8.24 -9.98 19.27
CA MET A 280 -9.51 -9.30 19.14
C MET A 280 -10.60 -10.34 18.84
N ASP A 281 -11.80 -10.12 19.38
CA ASP A 281 -12.99 -10.90 19.06
C ASP A 281 -14.21 -9.98 19.01
N MET A 282 -15.21 -10.33 18.19
CA MET A 282 -16.47 -9.59 18.18
C MET A 282 -17.18 -9.69 19.53
N THR A 283 -17.31 -8.56 20.22
CA THR A 283 -18.09 -8.46 21.46
C THR A 283 -19.58 -8.69 21.20
N ASN A 284 -20.33 -9.11 22.22
CA ASN A 284 -21.79 -9.24 22.10
C ASN A 284 -22.45 -7.93 21.68
N LYS A 285 -21.97 -6.80 22.21
CA LYS A 285 -22.42 -5.46 21.82
C LYS A 285 -22.22 -5.21 20.32
N CYS A 286 -21.03 -5.50 19.78
CA CYS A 286 -20.77 -5.37 18.35
C CYS A 286 -21.67 -6.28 17.51
N LYS A 287 -21.85 -7.55 17.92
CA LYS A 287 -22.75 -8.49 17.23
C LYS A 287 -24.18 -7.93 17.17
N THR A 288 -24.72 -7.50 18.31
CA THR A 288 -26.06 -6.89 18.39
C THR A 288 -26.18 -5.64 17.53
N THR A 289 -25.16 -4.77 17.52
CA THR A 289 -25.15 -3.58 16.67
C THR A 289 -25.27 -3.94 15.19
N ILE A 290 -24.54 -4.95 14.71
CA ILE A 290 -24.63 -5.41 13.32
C ILE A 290 -25.98 -6.06 13.05
N THR A 291 -26.39 -7.03 13.87
CA THR A 291 -27.61 -7.82 13.62
C THR A 291 -28.89 -6.99 13.72
N SER A 292 -28.91 -5.90 14.50
CA SER A 292 -30.07 -5.00 14.57
C SER A 292 -30.38 -4.23 13.28
N LEU A 293 -29.43 -4.19 12.33
CA LEU A 293 -29.58 -3.45 11.07
C LEU A 293 -30.12 -4.32 9.93
N TYR A 294 -30.13 -5.63 10.10
CA TYR A 294 -30.36 -6.57 9.01
C TYR A 294 -31.35 -7.68 9.39
N PRO A 295 -32.06 -8.27 8.42
CA PRO A 295 -32.91 -9.44 8.63
C PRO A 295 -32.16 -10.62 9.26
N GLU A 296 -32.88 -11.49 10.00
CA GLU A 296 -32.29 -12.62 10.74
C GLU A 296 -31.50 -13.59 9.85
N ASP A 297 -31.96 -13.81 8.62
CA ASP A 297 -31.29 -14.63 7.62
C ASP A 297 -29.95 -14.05 7.14
N GLU A 298 -29.67 -12.79 7.43
CA GLU A 298 -28.40 -12.14 7.08
C GLU A 298 -27.38 -12.07 8.21
N HIS A 299 -27.77 -12.42 9.44
CA HIS A 299 -26.95 -12.19 10.63
C HIS A 299 -25.60 -12.90 10.54
N GLU A 300 -25.59 -14.20 10.27
CA GLU A 300 -24.36 -14.99 10.31
C GLU A 300 -23.35 -14.55 9.25
N TRP A 301 -23.78 -14.40 8.00
CA TRP A 301 -22.86 -14.06 6.91
C TRP A 301 -22.35 -12.63 7.00
N ARG A 302 -23.15 -11.68 7.51
CA ARG A 302 -22.68 -10.30 7.74
C ARG A 302 -21.66 -10.21 8.87
N LEU A 303 -21.88 -10.93 9.97
CA LEU A 303 -20.88 -11.00 11.04
C LEU A 303 -19.54 -11.57 10.53
N ALA A 304 -19.58 -12.66 9.76
CA ALA A 304 -18.39 -13.25 9.15
C ALA A 304 -17.69 -12.29 8.16
N THR A 305 -18.48 -11.56 7.38
CA THR A 305 -18.00 -10.59 6.38
C THR A 305 -17.37 -9.36 7.00
N TYR A 306 -18.00 -8.78 8.04
CA TYR A 306 -17.53 -7.54 8.65
C TYR A 306 -16.35 -7.74 9.60
N TRP A 307 -16.14 -8.96 10.11
CA TRP A 307 -15.03 -9.24 11.02
C TRP A 307 -13.65 -8.81 10.48
N PRO A 308 -13.19 -9.24 9.28
CA PRO A 308 -11.93 -8.77 8.72
C PRO A 308 -11.82 -7.25 8.59
N ILE A 309 -12.95 -6.56 8.36
CA ILE A 309 -13.00 -5.11 8.15
C ILE A 309 -12.79 -4.40 9.49
N ILE A 310 -13.49 -4.86 10.53
CA ILE A 310 -13.38 -4.35 11.90
C ILE A 310 -11.97 -4.61 12.43
N GLU A 311 -11.46 -5.84 12.29
CA GLU A 311 -10.12 -6.23 12.73
C GLU A 311 -9.04 -5.37 12.05
N ALA A 312 -9.08 -5.26 10.72
CA ALA A 312 -8.12 -4.44 9.97
C ALA A 312 -8.21 -2.96 10.36
N THR A 313 -9.41 -2.45 10.62
CA THR A 313 -9.60 -1.03 11.01
C THR A 313 -9.13 -0.78 12.44
N ALA A 314 -9.35 -1.71 13.37
CA ALA A 314 -8.83 -1.63 14.74
C ALA A 314 -7.30 -1.61 14.78
N LEU A 315 -6.64 -2.41 13.94
CA LEU A 315 -5.17 -2.41 13.82
C LEU A 315 -4.60 -1.05 13.39
N THR A 316 -5.38 -0.20 12.71
CA THR A 316 -4.93 1.16 12.36
C THR A 316 -4.80 2.09 13.57
N ARG A 317 -5.39 1.72 14.72
CA ARG A 317 -5.40 2.52 15.97
C ARG A 317 -4.33 2.12 16.96
N THR A 318 -3.60 1.04 16.69
CA THR A 318 -2.49 0.59 17.54
C THR A 318 -1.35 1.59 17.57
N GLU A 319 -0.56 1.64 18.63
CA GLU A 319 0.54 2.60 18.75
C GLU A 319 1.63 2.34 17.69
N ALA A 320 1.98 1.07 17.51
CA ALA A 320 2.86 0.59 16.45
C ALA A 320 2.22 -0.58 15.72
N PHE A 321 2.60 -0.80 14.47
CA PHE A 321 2.11 -1.91 13.67
C PHE A 321 3.26 -2.69 13.05
N VAL A 322 3.20 -4.01 13.11
CA VAL A 322 4.12 -4.93 12.43
C VAL A 322 3.30 -5.92 11.63
N GLY A 323 3.49 -5.94 10.30
CA GLY A 323 2.69 -6.79 9.41
C GLY A 323 3.50 -7.64 8.44
N SER A 324 2.82 -8.59 7.80
CA SER A 324 3.31 -9.32 6.63
C SER A 324 3.31 -8.44 5.37
N PHE A 325 4.46 -8.17 4.76
CA PHE A 325 4.56 -7.35 3.54
C PHE A 325 3.68 -7.86 2.40
N TRP A 326 3.54 -9.18 2.24
CA TRP A 326 2.77 -9.77 1.15
C TRP A 326 1.26 -9.83 1.39
N SER A 327 0.76 -9.39 2.54
CA SER A 327 -0.67 -9.34 2.80
C SER A 327 -1.22 -7.96 2.50
N THR A 328 -2.29 -7.92 1.70
CA THR A 328 -3.00 -6.67 1.38
C THR A 328 -3.63 -6.05 2.61
N LEU A 329 -4.01 -6.85 3.63
CA LEU A 329 -4.42 -6.35 4.94
C LEU A 329 -3.30 -5.51 5.57
N SER A 330 -2.10 -6.09 5.73
CA SER A 330 -0.98 -5.38 6.35
C SER A 330 -0.62 -4.10 5.60
N GLN A 331 -0.64 -4.15 4.27
CA GLN A 331 -0.31 -3.01 3.44
C GLN A 331 -1.33 -1.89 3.60
N LEU A 332 -2.63 -2.22 3.58
CA LEU A 332 -3.69 -1.24 3.82
C LEU A 332 -3.60 -0.64 5.21
N VAL A 333 -3.39 -1.46 6.25
CA VAL A 333 -3.16 -0.96 7.61
C VAL A 333 -1.98 0.01 7.64
N ALA A 334 -0.85 -0.35 7.04
CA ALA A 334 0.34 0.49 7.00
C ALA A 334 0.12 1.84 6.30
N VAL A 335 -0.70 1.89 5.24
CA VAL A 335 -1.00 3.13 4.48
C VAL A 335 -2.11 3.96 5.13
N ARG A 336 -3.10 3.33 5.77
CA ARG A 336 -4.21 4.01 6.46
C ARG A 336 -3.79 4.64 7.79
N ARG A 337 -2.75 4.09 8.43
CA ARG A 337 -2.18 4.68 9.64
C ARG A 337 -1.60 6.06 9.30
N SER A 338 -2.02 7.08 10.04
CA SER A 338 -1.33 8.38 10.14
C SER A 338 0.17 8.13 10.36
N PRO A 339 1.13 8.98 9.86
CA PRO A 339 2.57 8.70 9.90
C PRO A 339 3.03 8.27 11.30
N GLY A 340 3.01 6.96 11.48
CA GLY A 340 3.14 6.26 12.73
C GLY A 340 4.08 5.09 12.49
N ARG A 341 4.45 4.43 13.59
CA ARG A 341 5.47 3.38 13.58
C ARG A 341 4.91 2.10 12.96
N SER A 342 4.90 2.06 11.64
CA SER A 342 4.48 0.91 10.83
C SER A 342 5.70 0.21 10.26
N PHE A 343 5.79 -1.09 10.49
CA PHE A 343 6.89 -1.95 10.08
C PHE A 343 6.34 -3.18 9.36
N PHE A 344 7.18 -3.80 8.54
CA PHE A 344 6.93 -5.14 8.04
C PHE A 344 7.93 -6.11 8.67
N PHE A 345 7.54 -7.39 8.79
CA PHE A 345 8.44 -8.42 9.25
C PHE A 345 9.74 -8.40 8.44
N GLN A 346 10.84 -8.19 9.14
CA GLN A 346 12.16 -8.11 8.53
C GLN A 346 12.81 -9.49 8.55
N THR A 347 13.33 -9.95 7.41
CA THR A 347 14.10 -11.20 7.37
C THR A 347 15.32 -11.14 8.27
N ARG A 348 15.86 -12.31 8.64
CA ARG A 348 17.09 -12.40 9.45
C ARG A 348 18.25 -11.64 8.81
N LEU A 349 18.34 -11.63 7.48
CA LEU A 349 19.32 -10.84 6.74
C LEU A 349 19.08 -9.33 6.90
N GLN A 350 17.84 -8.86 6.77
CA GLN A 350 17.52 -7.45 6.99
C GLN A 350 17.81 -7.02 8.43
N ALA A 351 17.51 -7.88 9.41
CA ALA A 351 17.84 -7.66 10.81
C ALA A 351 19.36 -7.53 11.00
N PHE A 352 20.14 -8.48 10.47
CA PHE A 352 21.60 -8.46 10.53
C PHE A 352 22.20 -7.22 9.87
N ILE A 353 21.71 -6.84 8.68
CA ILE A 353 22.14 -5.63 7.97
C ILE A 353 21.83 -4.39 8.81
N TRP A 354 20.63 -4.33 9.40
CA TRP A 354 20.24 -3.21 10.24
C TRP A 354 21.14 -3.08 11.47
N ASP A 355 21.39 -4.17 12.19
CA ASP A 355 22.24 -4.17 13.38
C ASP A 355 23.71 -3.83 13.01
N SER A 356 24.15 -4.28 11.83
CA SER A 356 25.50 -4.02 11.32
C SER A 356 25.63 -2.72 10.53
N ARG A 357 24.57 -1.91 10.40
CA ARG A 357 24.53 -0.76 9.45
C ARG A 357 25.64 0.27 9.68
N VAL A 358 26.00 0.50 10.94
CA VAL A 358 27.08 1.43 11.30
C VAL A 358 28.43 0.88 10.83
N MET A 359 28.70 -0.40 11.11
CA MET A 359 29.93 -1.06 10.69
C MET A 359 30.03 -1.14 9.16
N LEU A 360 28.94 -1.54 8.48
CA LEU A 360 28.87 -1.58 7.01
C LEU A 360 29.07 -0.19 6.40
N GLY A 361 28.48 0.85 6.99
CA GLY A 361 28.66 2.23 6.58
C GLY A 361 30.11 2.71 6.73
N LEU A 362 30.77 2.37 7.84
CA LEU A 362 32.19 2.67 8.06
C LEU A 362 33.09 1.96 7.04
N ILE A 363 32.84 0.66 6.78
CA ILE A 363 33.57 -0.10 5.76
C ILE A 363 33.39 0.54 4.37
N ALA A 364 32.16 0.94 4.02
CA ALA A 364 31.89 1.61 2.76
C ALA A 364 32.61 2.96 2.65
N LEU A 365 32.63 3.76 3.71
CA LEU A 365 33.37 5.03 3.74
C LEU A 365 34.87 4.82 3.57
N VAL A 366 35.47 3.88 4.32
CA VAL A 366 36.90 3.55 4.18
C VAL A 366 37.21 3.06 2.77
N GLY A 367 36.36 2.19 2.21
CA GLY A 367 36.49 1.71 0.84
C GLY A 367 36.43 2.82 -0.20
N LEU A 368 35.45 3.73 -0.09
CA LEU A 368 35.32 4.89 -0.98
C LEU A 368 36.49 5.87 -0.83
N SER A 369 36.96 6.12 0.39
CA SER A 369 38.14 6.95 0.63
C SER A 369 39.40 6.33 0.03
N TYR A 370 39.59 5.02 0.17
CA TYR A 370 40.71 4.30 -0.43
C TYR A 370 40.66 4.33 -1.97
N LEU A 371 39.48 4.07 -2.56
CA LEU A 371 39.29 4.18 -4.01
C LEU A 371 39.54 5.61 -4.51
N GLY A 372 39.10 6.62 -3.76
CA GLY A 372 39.40 8.03 -4.02
C GLY A 372 40.91 8.31 -3.98
N TYR A 373 41.60 7.83 -2.94
CA TYR A 373 43.05 7.94 -2.80
C TYR A 373 43.80 7.28 -3.97
N VAL A 374 43.43 6.05 -4.34
CA VAL A 374 44.03 5.33 -5.48
C VAL A 374 43.81 6.10 -6.79
N SER A 375 42.61 6.66 -6.99
CA SER A 375 42.27 7.45 -8.18
C SER A 375 43.10 8.74 -8.26
N VAL A 376 43.21 9.48 -7.15
CA VAL A 376 44.04 10.70 -7.06
C VAL A 376 45.52 10.38 -7.28
N ARG A 377 46.02 9.32 -6.64
CA ARG A 377 47.41 8.86 -6.81
C ARG A 377 47.69 8.49 -8.27
N ARG A 378 46.79 7.77 -8.94
CA ARG A 378 46.92 7.38 -10.35
C ARG A 378 46.92 8.60 -11.28
N ILE A 379 46.07 9.60 -11.03
CA ILE A 379 46.07 10.87 -11.77
C ILE A 379 47.39 11.61 -11.57
N TYR A 380 47.87 11.70 -10.33
CA TYR A 380 49.12 12.37 -9.98
C TYR A 380 50.33 11.69 -10.67
N THR A 381 50.43 10.36 -10.59
CA THR A 381 51.51 9.62 -11.25
C THR A 381 51.45 9.74 -12.77
N THR A 382 50.26 9.77 -13.36
CA THR A 382 50.08 9.95 -14.81
C THR A 382 50.49 11.36 -15.25
N ARG A 383 50.10 12.39 -14.48
CA ARG A 383 50.53 13.78 -14.74
C ARG A 383 52.04 13.93 -14.59
N ARG A 384 52.63 13.35 -13.56
CA ARG A 384 54.08 13.36 -13.34
C ARG A 384 54.83 12.70 -14.51
N ARG A 385 54.41 11.51 -14.94
CA ARG A 385 55.00 10.83 -16.12
C ARG A 385 54.89 11.67 -17.39
N ARG A 386 53.75 12.35 -17.62
CA ARG A 386 53.59 13.25 -18.78
C ARG A 386 54.55 14.45 -18.72
N LEU A 387 54.72 15.05 -17.54
CA LEU A 387 55.66 16.16 -17.34
C LEU A 387 57.11 15.70 -17.55
N GLU A 388 57.48 14.53 -17.05
CA GLU A 388 58.80 13.92 -17.25
C GLU A 388 59.04 13.59 -18.74
N SER A 389 58.06 13.04 -19.45
CA SER A 389 58.18 12.80 -20.91
C SER A 389 58.26 14.11 -21.71
N SER A 390 57.52 15.16 -21.32
CA SER A 390 57.59 16.46 -22.01
C SER A 390 58.94 17.14 -21.80
N LYS A 391 59.57 17.01 -20.62
CA LYS A 391 60.93 17.49 -20.37
C LYS A 391 61.97 16.74 -21.22
N ALA A 392 61.91 15.41 -21.24
CA ALA A 392 62.81 14.60 -22.06
C ALA A 392 62.69 14.90 -23.57
N THR A 393 61.50 15.29 -24.04
CA THR A 393 61.27 15.67 -25.44
C THR A 393 61.87 17.05 -25.77
N LEU A 394 61.82 17.99 -24.83
CA LEU A 394 62.41 19.33 -24.97
C LEU A 394 63.95 19.27 -25.00
N ASP A 395 64.56 18.44 -24.16
CA ASP A 395 66.02 18.27 -24.09
C ASP A 395 66.61 17.55 -25.33
N LEU A 396 65.79 16.84 -26.11
CA LEU A 396 66.20 16.23 -27.39
C LEU A 396 66.03 17.16 -28.61
N SER A 397 65.40 18.32 -28.42
CA SER A 397 65.10 19.32 -29.47
C SER A 397 65.94 20.60 -29.36
N ALA A 398 66.75 20.71 -28.31
CA ALA A 398 67.80 21.71 -28.12
C ALA A 398 69.16 21.08 -28.44
#